data_AF-B8LTJ1-F1
#
_entry.id   AF-B8LTJ1-F1
#
_cell.length_a   1.000
_cell.length_b   1.000
_cell.length_c   1.000
_cell.angle_alpha   90.00
_cell.angle_beta   90.00
_cell.angle_gamma   90.00
#
_symmetry.space_group_name_H-M   'P 1'
#
loop_
_entity.id
_entity.type
_entity.pdbx_description
1 polymer ?
#
loop_
_entity_poly.entity_id
_entity_poly.type
_entity_poly.pdbx_seq_one_letter_code
_entity_poly.pdbx_strand_id
1 'polypeptide(L)'
;MSPRSRDAGDICAIYVHAGAGFHSYQNERVHLRTCNDAAKVAMTMLKNGGSALDAVEIALRLMEDREITNAGYGSNLTIEGNVECDATIMDHLGRSGAVGACSHVKNPISAARVILDSQKKPLSLQRVPPNFLVGKGATEFAYMQGLSIVENDTLVSPTAKARWLRWQQEVESARLAQEAQTATQAGGEVLHMEASSSSATFSTTVNPAVLMSPPSSLPETVSSKELDTTVVLDIVSPEPTIVPTDGTHHIRESIEEHSGDATSTDEHEPPVDNVDTITDTIGAIAVDCYGRIAAGSSSGGIGMKHSGRVGPAALVGIGTAVIPEDPQDPEQTSVAAVTSGTGEHIATTLAANTCASRIYYSDRRNEAGMTEIVTEEEAIKSMVDVDFMGECFAL
;
A
#
# COMPACT_ATOMS: atom_id res chain seq x y z
N MET A 1 -18.86 -16.27 -25.49
CA MET A 1 -18.26 -15.64 -26.70
C MET A 1 -17.08 -16.47 -27.15
N SER A 2 -16.85 -16.61 -28.46
CA SER A 2 -15.58 -17.15 -28.96
C SER A 2 -14.46 -16.11 -28.80
N PRO A 3 -13.18 -16.50 -28.71
CA PRO A 3 -12.08 -15.55 -28.84
C PRO A 3 -12.15 -14.79 -30.16
N ARG A 4 -11.74 -13.52 -30.16
CA ARG A 4 -11.45 -12.75 -31.38
C ARG A 4 -10.40 -13.53 -32.18
N SER A 5 -10.54 -13.60 -33.51
CA SER A 5 -9.51 -14.25 -34.34
C SER A 5 -8.23 -13.42 -34.28
N ARG A 6 -7.10 -14.06 -33.99
CA ARG A 6 -5.79 -13.42 -34.00
C ARG A 6 -5.39 -13.05 -35.42
N ASP A 7 -5.72 -11.84 -35.84
CA ASP A 7 -5.15 -11.25 -37.04
C ASP A 7 -3.76 -10.68 -36.73
N ALA A 8 -2.95 -10.42 -37.77
CA ALA A 8 -1.61 -9.86 -37.61
C ALA A 8 -1.68 -8.38 -37.18
N GLY A 9 -2.00 -8.15 -35.91
CA GLY A 9 -2.26 -6.82 -35.35
C GLY A 9 -2.64 -6.80 -33.86
N ASP A 10 -2.71 -7.93 -33.15
CA ASP A 10 -3.05 -7.96 -31.71
C ASP A 10 -1.98 -7.22 -30.86
N ILE A 11 -2.27 -5.98 -30.47
CA ILE A 11 -1.41 -5.17 -29.61
C ILE A 11 -1.64 -5.54 -28.15
N CYS A 12 -0.75 -6.35 -27.57
CA CYS A 12 -0.63 -6.43 -26.11
C CYS A 12 0.13 -5.21 -25.58
N ALA A 13 -0.26 -4.70 -24.41
CA ALA A 13 0.39 -3.57 -23.75
C ALA A 13 0.67 -3.85 -22.26
N ILE A 14 1.71 -3.22 -21.72
CA ILE A 14 2.03 -3.20 -20.29
C ILE A 14 2.56 -1.81 -19.94
N TYR A 15 1.99 -1.21 -18.91
CA TYR A 15 2.42 0.05 -18.32
C TYR A 15 2.75 -0.23 -16.85
N VAL A 16 3.86 0.33 -16.36
CA VAL A 16 4.31 0.16 -14.98
C VAL A 16 4.86 1.48 -14.42
N HIS A 17 4.67 1.72 -13.13
CA HIS A 17 5.36 2.78 -12.39
C HIS A 17 5.95 2.24 -11.09
N ALA A 18 7.08 2.84 -10.68
CA ALA A 18 7.76 2.52 -9.42
C ALA A 18 7.57 3.58 -8.33
N GLY A 19 6.71 4.58 -8.57
CA GLY A 19 6.47 5.66 -7.61
C GLY A 19 5.98 6.96 -8.22
N ALA A 20 5.66 7.91 -7.35
CA ALA A 20 5.36 9.31 -7.65
C ALA A 20 5.79 10.16 -6.44
N GLY A 21 6.99 10.71 -6.53
CA GLY A 21 7.72 11.33 -5.43
C GLY A 21 9.10 11.80 -5.90
N PHE A 22 9.91 12.33 -4.99
CA PHE A 22 11.27 12.76 -5.33
C PHE A 22 12.23 11.57 -5.38
N HIS A 23 12.70 11.28 -6.59
CA HIS A 23 13.74 10.28 -6.87
C HIS A 23 15.04 11.02 -7.18
N SER A 24 16.09 10.78 -6.39
CA SER A 24 17.42 11.32 -6.65
C SER A 24 17.98 10.81 -7.98
N TYR A 25 18.78 11.64 -8.67
CA TYR A 25 19.43 11.28 -9.94
C TYR A 25 20.31 10.02 -9.87
N GLN A 26 20.75 9.63 -8.67
CA GLN A 26 21.52 8.40 -8.45
C GLN A 26 20.61 7.16 -8.53
N ASN A 27 19.43 7.24 -7.91
CA ASN A 27 18.50 6.11 -7.80
C ASN A 27 17.50 6.03 -8.96
N GLU A 28 17.21 7.13 -9.67
CA GLU A 28 16.38 7.17 -10.89
C GLU A 28 16.69 6.01 -11.85
N ARG A 29 17.98 5.78 -12.13
CA ARG A 29 18.44 4.69 -13.03
C ARG A 29 18.09 3.29 -12.51
N VAL A 30 17.98 3.10 -11.20
CA VAL A 30 17.64 1.83 -10.55
C VAL A 30 16.12 1.61 -10.57
N HIS A 31 15.31 2.65 -10.33
CA HIS A 31 13.86 2.60 -10.52
C HIS A 31 13.50 2.33 -11.99
N LEU A 32 14.11 3.04 -12.95
CA LEU A 32 13.87 2.83 -14.38
C LEU A 32 14.26 1.43 -14.84
N ARG A 33 15.37 0.86 -14.33
CA ARG A 33 15.74 -0.55 -14.58
C ARG A 33 14.69 -1.52 -14.02
N THR A 34 14.22 -1.27 -12.80
CA THR A 34 13.19 -2.08 -12.13
C THR A 34 11.89 -2.10 -12.93
N CYS A 35 11.40 -0.94 -13.37
CA CYS A 35 10.25 -0.84 -14.29
C CYS A 35 10.48 -1.58 -15.61
N ASN A 36 11.63 -1.34 -16.27
CA ASN A 36 11.98 -1.98 -17.54
C ASN A 36 12.02 -3.52 -17.45
N ASP A 37 12.57 -4.06 -16.36
CA ASP A 37 12.71 -5.50 -16.18
C ASP A 37 11.35 -6.15 -15.89
N ALA A 38 10.54 -5.54 -15.02
CA ALA A 38 9.16 -5.96 -14.76
C ALA A 38 8.30 -5.94 -16.05
N ALA A 39 8.35 -4.83 -16.81
CA ALA A 39 7.64 -4.68 -18.07
C ALA A 39 8.08 -5.71 -19.13
N LYS A 40 9.38 -6.03 -19.22
CA LYS A 40 9.89 -7.06 -20.15
C LYS A 40 9.38 -8.46 -19.84
N VAL A 41 9.34 -8.85 -18.56
CA VAL A 41 8.83 -10.17 -18.16
C VAL A 41 7.32 -10.25 -18.42
N ALA A 42 6.56 -9.24 -18.01
CA ALA A 42 5.12 -9.16 -18.26
C ALA A 42 4.79 -9.14 -19.77
N MET A 43 5.50 -8.36 -20.58
CA MET A 43 5.35 -8.35 -22.04
C MET A 43 5.69 -9.71 -22.67
N THR A 44 6.65 -10.45 -22.12
CA THR A 44 6.96 -11.82 -22.56
C THR A 44 5.81 -12.78 -22.25
N MET A 45 5.17 -12.64 -21.08
CA MET A 45 3.98 -13.40 -20.71
C MET A 45 2.79 -13.10 -21.63
N LEU A 46 2.51 -11.82 -21.90
CA LEU A 46 1.45 -11.38 -22.82
C LEU A 46 1.66 -11.90 -24.24
N LYS A 47 2.89 -11.82 -24.78
CA LYS A 47 3.24 -12.33 -26.11
C LYS A 47 3.07 -13.84 -26.25
N ASN A 48 3.24 -14.58 -25.15
CA ASN A 48 2.98 -16.02 -25.09
C ASN A 48 1.48 -16.36 -24.87
N GLY A 49 0.59 -15.37 -24.84
CA GLY A 49 -0.86 -15.58 -24.67
C GLY A 49 -1.33 -15.70 -23.21
N GLY A 50 -0.50 -15.31 -22.24
CA GLY A 50 -0.94 -15.13 -20.85
C GLY A 50 -1.95 -13.98 -20.72
N SER A 51 -2.73 -13.99 -19.64
CA SER A 51 -3.77 -12.96 -19.45
C SER A 51 -3.20 -11.65 -18.92
N ALA A 52 -3.94 -10.56 -19.09
CA ALA A 52 -3.57 -9.25 -18.53
C ALA A 52 -3.40 -9.32 -16.99
N LEU A 53 -4.23 -10.11 -16.32
CA LEU A 53 -4.19 -10.28 -14.87
C LEU A 53 -2.88 -10.95 -14.40
N ASP A 54 -2.41 -11.97 -15.14
CA ASP A 54 -1.14 -12.64 -14.86
C ASP A 54 0.06 -11.71 -15.15
N ALA A 55 -0.05 -10.88 -16.20
CA ALA A 55 0.98 -9.91 -16.57
C ALA A 55 1.13 -8.77 -15.54
N VAL A 56 0.02 -8.26 -15.00
CA VAL A 56 0.00 -7.32 -13.88
C VAL A 56 0.62 -7.93 -12.63
N GLU A 57 0.22 -9.15 -12.26
CA GLU A 57 0.75 -9.83 -11.09
C GLU A 57 2.26 -10.06 -11.19
N ILE A 58 2.76 -10.60 -12.31
CA ILE A 58 4.21 -10.87 -12.42
C ILE A 58 5.04 -9.57 -12.46
N ALA A 59 4.52 -8.49 -13.06
CA ALA A 59 5.18 -7.19 -13.02
C ALA A 59 5.30 -6.67 -11.58
N LEU A 60 4.20 -6.68 -10.83
CA LEU A 60 4.16 -6.18 -9.46
C LEU A 60 5.00 -7.05 -8.52
N ARG A 61 4.91 -8.38 -8.59
CA ARG A 61 5.76 -9.30 -7.81
C ARG A 61 7.25 -9.04 -8.00
N LEU A 62 7.69 -8.78 -9.24
CA LEU A 62 9.09 -8.48 -9.54
C LEU A 62 9.55 -7.15 -8.96
N MET A 63 8.65 -6.19 -8.78
CA MET A 63 8.94 -4.91 -8.12
C MET A 63 8.90 -5.04 -6.60
N GLU A 64 7.92 -5.74 -6.01
CA GLU A 64 7.86 -6.07 -4.57
C GLU A 64 9.11 -6.83 -4.07
N ASP A 65 9.74 -7.61 -4.95
CA ASP A 65 11.00 -8.32 -4.69
C ASP A 65 12.25 -7.42 -4.75
N ARG A 66 12.10 -6.09 -4.99
CA ARG A 66 13.19 -5.12 -5.10
C ARG A 66 13.17 -4.13 -3.95
N GLU A 67 14.25 -4.14 -3.16
CA GLU A 67 14.53 -3.22 -2.05
C GLU A 67 14.37 -1.72 -2.38
N ILE A 68 14.57 -1.35 -3.65
CA ILE A 68 14.46 0.05 -4.11
C ILE A 68 13.01 0.56 -4.14
N THR A 69 12.00 -0.33 -4.14
CA THR A 69 10.59 0.08 -4.21
C THR A 69 9.90 -0.02 -2.86
N ASN A 70 9.02 0.92 -2.54
CA ASN A 70 8.23 0.90 -1.31
C ASN A 70 7.05 -0.08 -1.40
N ALA A 71 7.34 -1.35 -1.64
CA ALA A 71 6.37 -2.45 -1.64
C ALA A 71 7.10 -3.78 -1.36
N GLY A 72 6.40 -4.76 -0.78
CA GLY A 72 6.99 -6.04 -0.42
C GLY A 72 8.24 -5.87 0.47
N TYR A 73 9.40 -6.28 -0.04
CA TYR A 73 10.69 -6.28 0.67
C TYR A 73 11.30 -4.88 0.88
N GLY A 74 11.03 -3.91 0.00
CA GLY A 74 11.55 -2.54 0.14
C GLY A 74 10.63 -1.60 0.94
N SER A 75 9.55 -2.13 1.51
CA SER A 75 8.50 -1.38 2.21
C SER A 75 9.04 -0.52 3.36
N ASN A 76 8.47 0.69 3.48
CA ASN A 76 8.53 1.50 4.68
C ASN A 76 7.98 0.74 5.89
N LEU A 77 8.57 1.01 7.07
CA LEU A 77 8.24 0.33 8.31
C LEU A 77 7.24 1.14 9.16
N THR A 78 6.42 0.44 9.95
CA THR A 78 5.54 1.05 10.97
C THR A 78 6.37 1.70 12.08
N ILE A 79 5.71 2.44 12.99
CA ILE A 79 6.36 3.00 14.19
C ILE A 79 7.04 1.91 15.07
N GLU A 80 6.50 0.69 15.06
CA GLU A 80 7.08 -0.49 15.75
C GLU A 80 8.20 -1.19 14.95
N GLY A 81 8.48 -0.77 13.72
CA GLY A 81 9.52 -1.35 12.87
C GLY A 81 9.10 -2.53 12.00
N ASN A 82 7.80 -2.80 11.88
CA ASN A 82 7.28 -3.92 11.09
C ASN A 82 6.97 -3.53 9.63
N VAL A 83 7.02 -4.50 8.73
CA VAL A 83 6.43 -4.41 7.38
C VAL A 83 4.95 -4.76 7.44
N GLU A 84 4.12 -3.85 6.96
CA GLU A 84 2.69 -4.03 6.68
C GLU A 84 2.38 -3.45 5.30
N CYS A 85 1.79 -4.25 4.40
CA CYS A 85 1.57 -3.85 3.01
C CYS A 85 0.09 -3.75 2.64
N ASP A 86 -0.18 -2.85 1.69
CA ASP A 86 -1.47 -2.60 1.06
C ASP A 86 -1.37 -2.98 -0.43
N ALA A 87 -2.29 -3.77 -0.98
CA ALA A 87 -2.29 -4.12 -2.39
C ALA A 87 -3.68 -4.46 -2.94
N THR A 88 -3.92 -4.17 -4.22
CA THR A 88 -5.18 -4.44 -4.93
C THR A 88 -4.87 -4.91 -6.34
N ILE A 89 -5.65 -5.86 -6.85
CA ILE A 89 -5.63 -6.27 -8.25
C ILE A 89 -7.07 -6.38 -8.78
N MET A 90 -7.28 -5.99 -10.04
CA MET A 90 -8.57 -5.97 -10.71
C MET A 90 -8.50 -6.61 -12.11
N ASP A 91 -9.56 -7.32 -12.49
CA ASP A 91 -9.72 -7.86 -13.84
C ASP A 91 -10.67 -7.04 -14.72
N HIS A 92 -10.66 -7.34 -16.03
CA HIS A 92 -11.54 -6.79 -17.07
C HIS A 92 -13.06 -6.85 -16.80
N LEU A 93 -13.52 -7.53 -15.74
CA LEU A 93 -14.93 -7.54 -15.33
C LEU A 93 -15.20 -6.62 -14.13
N GLY A 94 -14.22 -5.79 -13.73
CA GLY A 94 -14.28 -4.94 -12.55
C GLY A 94 -14.22 -5.70 -11.23
N ARG A 95 -13.91 -7.01 -11.24
CA ARG A 95 -13.76 -7.79 -10.01
C ARG A 95 -12.41 -7.50 -9.40
N SER A 96 -12.40 -7.26 -8.09
CA SER A 96 -11.21 -6.90 -7.34
C SER A 96 -10.85 -7.93 -6.29
N GLY A 97 -9.56 -8.06 -5.99
CA GLY A 97 -9.05 -8.66 -4.76
C GLY A 97 -8.10 -7.68 -4.11
N ALA A 98 -8.17 -7.52 -2.80
CA ALA A 98 -7.36 -6.56 -2.06
C ALA A 98 -6.91 -7.09 -0.69
N VAL A 99 -5.74 -6.62 -0.24
CA VAL A 99 -5.22 -6.79 1.12
C VAL A 99 -4.79 -5.44 1.69
N GLY A 100 -5.01 -5.21 2.98
CA GLY A 100 -4.60 -3.97 3.66
C GLY A 100 -3.95 -4.25 5.02
N ALA A 101 -2.92 -3.48 5.37
CA ALA A 101 -2.06 -3.72 6.53
C ALA A 101 -1.59 -5.20 6.65
N CYS A 102 -1.36 -5.86 5.52
CA CYS A 102 -1.03 -7.28 5.47
C CYS A 102 0.47 -7.49 5.75
N SER A 103 0.77 -8.24 6.79
CA SER A 103 2.13 -8.59 7.21
C SER A 103 2.45 -10.06 6.88
N HIS A 104 3.73 -10.43 6.96
CA HIS A 104 4.25 -11.80 6.77
C HIS A 104 4.06 -12.43 5.37
N VAL A 105 3.46 -11.73 4.41
CA VAL A 105 3.36 -12.17 3.01
C VAL A 105 4.42 -11.44 2.18
N LYS A 106 5.32 -12.19 1.54
CA LYS A 106 6.40 -11.61 0.71
C LYS A 106 5.88 -10.76 -0.47
N ASN A 107 4.82 -11.24 -1.13
CA ASN A 107 4.25 -10.60 -2.30
C ASN A 107 2.76 -10.26 -2.07
N PRO A 108 2.46 -9.09 -1.47
CA PRO A 108 1.10 -8.61 -1.21
C PRO A 108 0.16 -8.69 -2.41
N ILE A 109 0.63 -8.38 -3.63
CA ILE A 109 -0.19 -8.48 -4.85
C ILE A 109 -0.70 -9.90 -5.11
N SER A 110 0.05 -10.93 -4.74
CA SER A 110 -0.40 -12.32 -4.86
C SER A 110 -1.39 -12.72 -3.77
N ALA A 111 -1.37 -12.08 -2.59
CA ALA A 111 -2.44 -12.25 -1.60
C ALA A 111 -3.75 -11.62 -2.11
N ALA A 112 -3.67 -10.41 -2.69
CA ALA A 112 -4.78 -9.78 -3.40
C ALA A 112 -5.29 -10.67 -4.56
N ARG A 113 -4.38 -11.26 -5.35
CA ARG A 113 -4.73 -12.20 -6.43
C ARG A 113 -5.52 -13.42 -5.94
N VAL A 114 -5.08 -14.11 -4.88
CA VAL A 114 -5.81 -15.31 -4.43
C VAL A 114 -7.16 -14.98 -3.82
N ILE A 115 -7.34 -13.77 -3.27
CA ILE A 115 -8.66 -13.26 -2.88
C ILE A 115 -9.56 -13.10 -4.12
N LEU A 116 -9.07 -12.47 -5.18
CA LEU A 116 -9.79 -12.37 -6.46
C LEU A 116 -10.13 -13.74 -7.07
N ASP A 117 -9.17 -14.66 -7.12
CA ASP A 117 -9.38 -16.00 -7.67
C ASP A 117 -10.30 -16.87 -6.79
N SER A 118 -10.36 -16.62 -5.48
CA SER A 118 -11.30 -17.30 -4.59
C SER A 118 -12.77 -16.96 -4.93
N GLN A 119 -13.04 -15.75 -5.43
CA GLN A 119 -14.39 -15.33 -5.79
C GLN A 119 -14.98 -16.10 -6.98
N LYS A 120 -14.13 -16.74 -7.79
CA LYS A 120 -14.55 -17.62 -8.90
C LYS A 120 -15.14 -18.93 -8.40
N LYS A 121 -15.03 -19.25 -7.10
CA LYS A 121 -15.54 -20.46 -6.45
C LYS A 121 -16.75 -20.10 -5.57
N PRO A 122 -17.95 -20.63 -5.83
CA PRO A 122 -19.11 -20.37 -4.98
C PRO A 122 -18.91 -21.02 -3.59
N LEU A 123 -19.26 -20.30 -2.53
CA LEU A 123 -19.25 -20.83 -1.18
C LEU A 123 -20.55 -21.57 -0.86
N SER A 124 -20.48 -22.50 0.09
CA SER A 124 -21.66 -23.16 0.64
C SER A 124 -22.65 -22.15 1.23
N LEU A 125 -23.94 -22.47 1.14
CA LEU A 125 -25.05 -21.67 1.65
C LEU A 125 -25.19 -20.27 1.00
N GLN A 126 -24.87 -20.16 -0.30
CA GLN A 126 -24.98 -18.90 -1.08
C GLN A 126 -24.16 -17.73 -0.50
N ARG A 127 -23.14 -18.02 0.31
CA ARG A 127 -22.27 -16.98 0.90
C ARG A 127 -21.43 -16.31 -0.18
N VAL A 128 -21.26 -15.00 -0.02
CA VAL A 128 -20.41 -14.20 -0.91
C VAL A 128 -18.95 -14.33 -0.43
N PRO A 129 -18.00 -14.74 -1.28
CA PRO A 129 -16.57 -14.75 -0.96
C PRO A 129 -16.03 -13.32 -0.79
N PRO A 130 -15.02 -13.09 0.07
CA PRO A 130 -14.47 -11.76 0.30
C PRO A 130 -13.75 -11.22 -0.95
N ASN A 131 -13.80 -9.91 -1.14
CA ASN A 131 -12.97 -9.18 -2.09
C ASN A 131 -11.86 -8.34 -1.43
N PHE A 132 -11.94 -8.11 -0.11
CA PHE A 132 -10.96 -7.36 0.65
C PHE A 132 -10.79 -8.00 2.05
N LEU A 133 -9.55 -8.22 2.47
CA LEU A 133 -9.18 -8.69 3.81
C LEU A 133 -8.06 -7.82 4.38
N VAL A 134 -7.95 -7.72 5.71
CA VAL A 134 -6.93 -6.88 6.36
C VAL A 134 -6.19 -7.59 7.49
N GLY A 135 -4.97 -7.11 7.78
CA GLY A 135 -4.15 -7.55 8.91
C GLY A 135 -3.92 -9.07 8.92
N LYS A 136 -3.94 -9.64 10.14
CA LYS A 136 -3.79 -11.09 10.38
C LYS A 136 -4.76 -11.95 9.56
N GLY A 137 -5.99 -11.48 9.33
CA GLY A 137 -6.98 -12.22 8.54
C GLY A 137 -6.62 -12.35 7.06
N ALA A 138 -5.95 -11.34 6.49
CA ALA A 138 -5.39 -11.42 5.13
C ALA A 138 -4.23 -12.43 5.06
N THR A 139 -3.32 -12.40 6.05
CA THR A 139 -2.18 -13.32 6.16
C THR A 139 -2.64 -14.78 6.33
N GLU A 140 -3.61 -15.05 7.22
CA GLU A 140 -4.20 -16.38 7.41
C GLU A 140 -4.89 -16.89 6.15
N PHE A 141 -5.64 -16.03 5.45
CA PHE A 141 -6.28 -16.41 4.19
C PHE A 141 -5.24 -16.72 3.10
N ALA A 142 -4.19 -15.91 2.98
CA ALA A 142 -3.10 -16.16 2.04
C ALA A 142 -2.43 -17.52 2.30
N TYR A 143 -2.15 -17.85 3.56
CA TYR A 143 -1.65 -19.17 3.96
C TYR A 143 -2.61 -20.31 3.56
N MET A 144 -3.91 -20.14 3.82
CA MET A 144 -4.93 -21.14 3.43
C MET A 144 -5.05 -21.34 1.92
N GLN A 145 -4.71 -20.33 1.10
CA GLN A 145 -4.63 -20.45 -0.36
C GLN A 145 -3.26 -20.96 -0.85
N GLY A 146 -2.33 -21.28 0.04
CA GLY A 146 -1.03 -21.87 -0.28
C GLY A 146 0.11 -20.88 -0.50
N LEU A 147 -0.02 -19.62 -0.10
CA LEU A 147 1.13 -18.70 -0.06
C LEU A 147 2.03 -19.02 1.13
N SER A 148 3.35 -18.94 0.90
CA SER A 148 4.35 -19.02 1.96
C SER A 148 4.27 -17.77 2.85
N ILE A 149 4.13 -18.00 4.16
CA ILE A 149 4.23 -16.97 5.20
C ILE A 149 5.66 -16.97 5.73
N VAL A 150 6.21 -15.78 6.00
CA VAL A 150 7.58 -15.57 6.49
C VAL A 150 7.60 -14.66 7.72
N GLU A 151 8.65 -14.74 8.53
CA GLU A 151 8.82 -13.82 9.66
C GLU A 151 8.99 -12.37 9.18
N ASN A 152 8.46 -11.42 9.96
CA ASN A 152 8.41 -10.02 9.55
C ASN A 152 9.82 -9.44 9.28
N ASP A 153 10.78 -9.77 10.15
CA ASP A 153 12.20 -9.45 10.00
C ASP A 153 12.81 -9.88 8.65
N THR A 154 12.27 -10.93 8.00
CA THR A 154 12.73 -11.38 6.66
C THR A 154 12.27 -10.44 5.55
N LEU A 155 11.21 -9.66 5.78
CA LEU A 155 10.69 -8.65 4.86
C LEU A 155 11.36 -7.29 5.06
N VAL A 156 12.05 -7.05 6.18
CA VAL A 156 12.73 -5.79 6.47
C VAL A 156 14.06 -5.71 5.70
N SER A 157 14.09 -4.95 4.61
CA SER A 157 15.34 -4.67 3.89
C SER A 157 16.31 -3.77 4.69
N PRO A 158 17.64 -3.91 4.47
CA PRO A 158 18.65 -3.05 5.10
C PRO A 158 18.38 -1.55 4.90
N THR A 159 17.99 -1.14 3.69
CA THR A 159 17.72 0.26 3.36
C THR A 159 16.47 0.80 4.08
N ALA A 160 15.39 0.00 4.14
CA ALA A 160 14.20 0.37 4.91
C ALA A 160 14.50 0.50 6.41
N LYS A 161 15.30 -0.42 6.97
CA LYS A 161 15.74 -0.36 8.37
C LYS A 161 16.59 0.87 8.67
N ALA A 162 17.51 1.24 7.78
CA ALA A 162 18.33 2.44 7.94
C ALA A 162 17.48 3.73 7.89
N ARG A 163 16.49 3.79 6.98
CA ARG A 163 15.53 4.90 6.89
C ARG A 163 14.70 5.04 8.17
N TRP A 164 14.19 3.92 8.69
CA TRP A 164 13.39 3.88 9.92
C TRP A 164 14.19 4.32 11.16
N LEU A 165 15.42 3.83 11.33
CA LEU A 165 16.30 4.25 12.43
C LEU A 165 16.56 5.76 12.42
N ARG A 166 16.74 6.36 11.23
CA ARG A 166 16.89 7.81 11.08
C ARG A 166 15.61 8.55 11.49
N TRP A 167 14.44 8.13 10.99
CA TRP A 167 13.16 8.76 11.35
C TRP A 167 12.85 8.64 12.85
N GLN A 168 13.24 7.54 13.52
CA GLN A 168 13.11 7.45 14.98
C GLN A 168 13.95 8.53 15.71
N GLN A 169 15.18 8.76 15.25
CA GLN A 169 16.06 9.80 15.82
C GLN A 169 15.51 11.20 15.56
N GLU A 170 14.99 11.47 14.36
CA GLU A 170 14.39 12.75 13.98
C GLU A 170 13.11 13.04 14.79
N VAL A 171 12.21 12.06 14.93
CA VAL A 171 10.97 12.18 15.71
C VAL A 171 11.24 12.42 17.18
N GLU A 172 12.18 11.68 17.79
CA GLU A 172 12.56 11.88 19.19
C GLU A 172 13.23 13.25 19.41
N SER A 173 14.09 13.68 18.47
CA SER A 173 14.71 15.01 18.53
C SER A 173 13.68 16.14 18.44
N ALA A 174 12.67 15.98 17.57
CA ALA A 174 11.55 16.92 17.45
C ALA A 174 10.68 16.95 18.73
N ARG A 175 10.41 15.79 19.34
CA ARG A 175 9.68 15.69 20.61
C ARG A 175 10.38 16.47 21.74
N LEU A 176 11.69 16.24 21.90
CA LEU A 176 12.50 16.94 22.91
C LEU A 176 12.57 18.45 22.65
N ALA A 177 12.68 18.88 21.39
CA ALA A 177 12.65 20.30 21.02
C ALA A 177 11.30 20.96 21.35
N GLN A 178 10.18 20.27 21.09
CA GLN A 178 8.84 20.76 21.42
C GLN A 178 8.63 20.87 22.93
N GLU A 179 9.07 19.86 23.71
CA GLU A 179 9.03 19.89 25.18
C GLU A 179 9.85 21.06 25.77
N ALA A 180 11.05 21.31 25.23
CA ALA A 180 11.89 22.44 25.63
C ALA A 180 11.25 23.81 25.30
N GLN A 181 10.59 23.94 24.16
CA GLN A 181 9.84 25.15 23.78
C GLN A 181 8.64 25.38 24.71
N THR A 182 7.86 24.35 25.00
CA THR A 182 6.72 24.43 25.93
C THR A 182 7.17 24.80 27.34
N ALA A 183 8.26 24.21 27.84
CA ALA A 183 8.84 24.55 29.14
C ALA A 183 9.35 26.02 29.20
N THR A 184 9.92 26.52 28.09
CA THR A 184 10.40 27.91 27.99
C THR A 184 9.24 28.91 27.96
N GLN A 185 8.14 28.60 27.26
CA GLN A 185 6.93 29.43 27.27
C GLN A 185 6.28 29.46 28.66
N ALA A 186 6.14 28.31 29.32
CA ALA A 186 5.62 28.24 30.69
C ALA A 186 6.51 28.99 31.71
N GLY A 187 7.84 28.96 31.54
CA GLY A 187 8.77 29.75 32.36
C GLY A 187 8.71 31.26 32.09
N GLY A 188 8.35 31.67 30.87
CA GLY A 188 8.20 33.07 30.48
C GLY A 188 6.97 33.75 31.07
N GLU A 189 5.83 33.04 31.19
CA GLU A 189 4.62 33.59 31.80
C GLU A 189 4.78 33.85 33.31
N VAL A 190 5.55 33.01 34.02
CA VAL A 190 5.81 33.17 35.46
C VAL A 190 6.58 34.48 35.76
N LEU A 191 7.51 34.89 34.88
CA LEU A 191 8.28 36.12 35.06
C LEU A 191 7.47 37.41 34.83
N HIS A 192 6.28 37.33 34.25
CA HIS A 192 5.41 38.50 34.03
C HIS A 192 4.35 38.69 35.14
N MET A 193 4.27 37.79 36.11
CA MET A 193 3.20 37.74 37.12
C MET A 193 3.65 38.15 38.55
N GLU A 194 4.89 38.58 38.76
CA GLU A 194 5.35 39.21 40.02
C GLU A 194 5.25 40.75 40.01
N ALA A 195 4.16 41.30 39.44
CA ALA A 195 3.94 42.76 39.41
C ALA A 195 2.46 43.19 39.53
N SER A 196 1.59 42.43 40.21
CA SER A 196 0.40 43.01 40.87
C SER A 196 -0.26 42.05 41.85
N SER A 197 -0.30 42.46 43.13
CA SER A 197 -1.08 41.77 44.16
C SER A 197 -2.53 42.25 44.15
N SER A 198 -3.48 41.43 43.71
CA SER A 198 -4.87 41.50 44.19
C SER A 198 -5.60 40.16 44.07
N SER A 199 -6.53 39.94 45.00
CA SER A 199 -7.18 38.65 45.25
C SER A 199 -8.32 38.35 44.26
N ALA A 200 -8.32 37.15 43.66
CA ALA A 200 -9.54 36.46 43.25
C ALA A 200 -9.36 34.94 43.34
N THR A 201 -10.05 34.29 44.28
CA THR A 201 -10.15 32.83 44.35
C THR A 201 -11.23 32.32 43.40
N PHE A 202 -10.85 31.45 42.46
CA PHE A 202 -11.80 30.53 41.82
C PHE A 202 -11.17 29.15 41.71
N SER A 203 -11.85 28.14 42.24
CA SER A 203 -11.40 26.75 42.25
C SER A 203 -12.27 25.94 41.30
N THR A 204 -11.65 25.32 40.29
CA THR A 204 -12.30 24.31 39.45
C THR A 204 -11.29 23.24 39.06
N THR A 205 -11.11 22.25 39.92
CA THR A 205 -10.50 20.97 39.53
C THR A 205 -11.44 20.22 38.60
N VAL A 206 -10.97 19.85 37.40
CA VAL A 206 -11.67 18.92 36.52
C VAL A 206 -10.79 17.68 36.36
N ASN A 207 -11.31 16.53 36.78
CA ASN A 207 -10.62 15.24 36.77
C ASN A 207 -10.95 14.49 35.47
N PRO A 208 -9.97 14.10 34.63
CA PRO A 208 -10.22 13.48 33.33
C PRO A 208 -10.55 11.98 33.47
N ALA A 209 -11.68 11.67 34.10
CA ALA A 209 -12.14 10.30 34.35
C ALA A 209 -13.67 10.14 34.34
N VAL A 210 -14.41 10.98 33.59
CA VAL A 210 -15.87 10.83 33.41
C VAL A 210 -16.31 11.16 31.98
N LEU A 211 -16.25 10.17 31.09
CA LEU A 211 -17.25 10.00 30.03
C LEU A 211 -17.31 8.51 29.64
N MET A 212 -18.52 7.99 29.42
CA MET A 212 -18.90 6.59 29.13
C MET A 212 -19.22 5.69 30.34
N SER A 213 -20.45 5.84 30.83
CA SER A 213 -21.24 4.75 31.43
C SER A 213 -22.69 4.91 30.98
N PRO A 214 -23.32 3.89 30.35
CA PRO A 214 -24.70 4.01 29.85
C PRO A 214 -25.73 3.84 30.97
N PRO A 215 -26.89 4.52 30.92
CA PRO A 215 -27.98 4.31 31.88
C PRO A 215 -28.73 3.00 31.59
N SER A 216 -28.80 2.12 32.58
CA SER A 216 -29.47 0.82 32.52
C SER A 216 -30.77 0.75 33.34
N SER A 217 -31.54 -0.32 33.10
CA SER A 217 -32.74 -0.81 33.83
C SER A 217 -34.06 -0.07 33.53
N LEU A 218 -35.27 -0.67 33.58
CA LEU A 218 -35.80 -2.07 33.63
C LEU A 218 -37.32 -1.97 33.23
N PRO A 219 -38.21 -3.01 33.18
CA PRO A 219 -38.09 -4.35 33.76
C PRO A 219 -38.39 -5.58 32.86
N GLU A 220 -37.63 -6.65 33.15
CA GLU A 220 -38.00 -8.07 33.33
C GLU A 220 -39.11 -8.75 32.49
N THR A 221 -38.80 -9.91 31.91
CA THR A 221 -39.38 -11.18 32.40
C THR A 221 -38.55 -12.43 32.04
N VAL A 222 -38.53 -13.35 33.01
CA VAL A 222 -37.78 -14.60 33.15
C VAL A 222 -38.05 -15.67 32.06
N SER A 223 -37.00 -16.36 31.59
CA SER A 223 -36.95 -17.85 31.61
C SER A 223 -35.55 -18.40 31.28
N SER A 224 -35.17 -19.50 31.93
CA SER A 224 -33.86 -20.15 31.86
C SER A 224 -33.87 -21.45 31.04
N LYS A 225 -32.69 -21.83 30.52
CA LYS A 225 -32.19 -23.22 30.53
C LYS A 225 -30.73 -23.33 30.08
N GLU A 226 -29.96 -24.07 30.87
CA GLU A 226 -28.61 -24.55 30.54
C GLU A 226 -28.68 -25.68 29.51
N LEU A 227 -27.56 -25.95 28.83
CA LEU A 227 -27.09 -27.33 28.66
C LEU A 227 -25.57 -27.38 28.43
N ASP A 228 -24.90 -28.20 29.24
CA ASP A 228 -23.53 -28.67 28.99
C ASP A 228 -23.43 -29.47 27.68
N THR A 229 -22.25 -29.50 27.06
CA THR A 229 -21.71 -30.78 26.57
C THR A 229 -20.18 -30.73 26.41
N THR A 230 -19.49 -31.44 27.30
CA THR A 230 -18.07 -31.77 27.19
C THR A 230 -17.85 -32.78 26.07
N VAL A 231 -16.82 -32.60 25.24
CA VAL A 231 -16.25 -33.68 24.42
C VAL A 231 -14.75 -33.74 24.66
N VAL A 232 -14.32 -34.83 25.29
CA VAL A 232 -12.91 -35.23 25.43
C VAL A 232 -12.51 -36.00 24.18
N LEU A 233 -11.38 -35.65 23.58
CA LEU A 233 -10.64 -36.55 22.69
C LEU A 233 -9.14 -36.37 22.93
N ASP A 234 -8.43 -37.49 22.90
CA ASP A 234 -7.16 -37.68 23.61
C ASP A 234 -6.10 -38.21 22.64
N ILE A 235 -4.85 -37.76 22.83
CA ILE A 235 -3.58 -38.40 22.40
C ILE A 235 -3.30 -38.53 20.87
N VAL A 236 -2.20 -37.90 20.41
CA VAL A 236 -0.95 -38.52 19.88
C VAL A 236 -0.12 -37.45 19.14
N SER A 237 1.07 -37.16 19.66
CA SER A 237 2.13 -36.44 18.93
C SER A 237 3.01 -37.41 18.13
N PRO A 238 3.72 -36.93 17.10
CA PRO A 238 5.09 -37.40 16.88
C PRO A 238 6.12 -36.25 16.77
N GLU A 239 7.33 -36.54 17.23
CA GLU A 239 8.50 -35.64 17.24
C GLU A 239 9.13 -35.46 15.84
N PRO A 240 9.92 -34.38 15.61
CA PRO A 240 10.60 -34.14 14.34
C PRO A 240 11.81 -35.07 14.14
N THR A 241 12.00 -35.57 12.91
CA THR A 241 13.15 -36.42 12.54
C THR A 241 14.31 -35.58 12.00
N ILE A 242 15.52 -35.77 12.55
CA ILE A 242 16.78 -35.14 12.13
C ILE A 242 17.67 -36.18 11.43
N VAL A 243 18.06 -35.96 10.17
CA VAL A 243 19.25 -36.57 9.51
C VAL A 243 19.69 -35.71 8.28
N PRO A 244 20.92 -35.82 7.71
CA PRO A 244 21.92 -34.78 7.95
C PRO A 244 22.50 -34.12 6.67
N THR A 245 23.59 -33.37 6.85
CA THR A 245 24.35 -32.59 5.86
C THR A 245 25.05 -33.43 4.78
N ASP A 246 25.25 -32.84 3.59
CA ASP A 246 26.58 -32.48 3.05
C ASP A 246 26.45 -31.93 1.61
N GLY A 247 27.34 -31.02 1.20
CA GLY A 247 27.30 -30.44 -0.16
C GLY A 247 28.01 -29.10 -0.36
N THR A 248 29.20 -28.90 0.21
CA THR A 248 30.03 -27.71 -0.04
C THR A 248 30.46 -27.58 -1.50
N HIS A 249 30.29 -26.41 -2.11
CA HIS A 249 31.22 -25.92 -3.13
C HIS A 249 31.45 -24.40 -2.98
N HIS A 250 32.69 -24.06 -2.63
CA HIS A 250 33.18 -22.68 -2.61
C HIS A 250 33.35 -22.13 -4.03
N ILE A 251 32.91 -20.90 -4.25
CA ILE A 251 33.62 -19.98 -5.15
C ILE A 251 33.93 -18.72 -4.35
N ARG A 252 35.20 -18.31 -4.38
CA ARG A 252 35.81 -17.27 -3.56
C ARG A 252 36.57 -16.37 -4.51
N GLU A 253 36.11 -15.15 -4.70
CA GLU A 253 36.84 -14.07 -5.37
C GLU A 253 36.49 -12.79 -4.59
N SER A 254 37.32 -12.35 -3.66
CA SER A 254 38.59 -11.61 -3.85
C SER A 254 38.33 -10.10 -3.79
N ILE A 255 38.39 -9.59 -2.56
CA ILE A 255 38.45 -8.16 -2.25
C ILE A 255 39.88 -7.69 -2.52
N GLU A 256 40.06 -6.66 -3.34
CA GLU A 256 41.33 -5.93 -3.42
C GLU A 256 41.27 -4.69 -2.51
N GLU A 257 41.88 -4.79 -1.34
CA GLU A 257 42.17 -3.63 -0.51
C GLU A 257 43.35 -2.85 -1.11
N HIS A 258 43.21 -1.54 -1.26
CA HIS A 258 44.33 -0.63 -1.49
C HIS A 258 44.47 0.34 -0.32
N SER A 259 45.54 0.15 0.45
CA SER A 259 45.92 0.99 1.57
C SER A 259 46.45 2.35 1.12
N GLY A 260 45.90 3.44 1.67
CA GLY A 260 46.42 4.81 1.57
C GLY A 260 46.36 5.50 2.93
N ASP A 261 47.46 6.18 3.30
CA ASP A 261 47.70 6.67 4.67
C ASP A 261 47.01 8.02 4.99
N ALA A 262 46.99 8.37 6.27
CA ALA A 262 46.09 9.33 6.91
C ALA A 262 46.19 10.81 6.50
N THR A 263 45.09 11.54 6.66
CA THR A 263 45.09 12.89 7.25
C THR A 263 43.68 13.29 7.73
N SER A 264 43.59 14.06 8.81
CA SER A 264 42.35 14.46 9.48
C SER A 264 41.79 15.80 8.98
N THR A 265 40.49 15.90 8.71
CA THR A 265 39.69 17.16 8.83
C THR A 265 38.19 16.88 8.78
N ASP A 266 37.45 17.59 9.65
CA ASP A 266 36.00 17.90 9.67
C ASP A 266 34.94 16.84 9.31
N GLU A 267 34.09 16.58 10.30
CA GLU A 267 32.77 15.99 10.14
C GLU A 267 31.85 16.97 9.39
N HIS A 268 31.85 16.90 8.07
CA HIS A 268 30.89 17.62 7.25
C HIS A 268 29.58 16.84 7.20
N GLU A 269 28.53 17.34 7.88
CA GLU A 269 27.17 16.84 7.64
C GLU A 269 26.86 16.89 6.13
N PRO A 270 26.31 15.82 5.54
CA PRO A 270 25.93 15.84 4.13
C PRO A 270 24.71 16.76 3.94
N PRO A 271 24.66 17.53 2.85
CA PRO A 271 23.54 18.44 2.60
C PRO A 271 22.22 17.67 2.45
N VAL A 272 21.16 18.21 3.06
CA VAL A 272 19.84 17.57 3.20
C VAL A 272 19.12 17.34 1.85
N ASP A 273 19.55 18.03 0.78
CA ASP A 273 18.88 18.12 -0.53
C ASP A 273 19.05 16.90 -1.47
N ASN A 274 19.47 15.73 -0.98
CA ASN A 274 19.80 14.55 -1.82
C ASN A 274 19.21 13.21 -1.34
N VAL A 275 18.23 13.22 -0.43
CA VAL A 275 17.58 12.00 0.07
C VAL A 275 16.25 11.77 -0.67
N ASP A 276 15.99 10.55 -1.12
CA ASP A 276 14.72 10.20 -1.77
C ASP A 276 13.54 10.33 -0.77
N THR A 277 12.50 11.05 -1.15
CA THR A 277 11.25 11.16 -0.38
C THR A 277 10.32 10.02 -0.78
N ILE A 278 10.63 8.82 -0.29
CA ILE A 278 9.98 7.57 -0.71
C ILE A 278 8.62 7.41 -0.04
N THR A 279 7.58 7.93 -0.70
CA THR A 279 6.14 7.74 -0.38
C THR A 279 5.47 6.75 -1.35
N ASP A 280 6.29 6.02 -2.11
CA ASP A 280 5.88 5.45 -3.39
C ASP A 280 4.91 4.27 -3.31
N THR A 281 4.04 4.19 -4.32
CA THR A 281 3.24 3.03 -4.65
C THR A 281 3.71 2.50 -5.99
N ILE A 282 3.88 1.18 -6.11
CA ILE A 282 4.13 0.54 -7.39
C ILE A 282 2.80 0.17 -8.05
N GLY A 283 2.75 0.23 -9.38
CA GLY A 283 1.51 -0.02 -10.12
C GLY A 283 1.75 -0.58 -11.50
N ALA A 284 0.78 -1.33 -12.01
CA ALA A 284 0.80 -1.91 -13.34
C ALA A 284 -0.59 -1.95 -13.98
N ILE A 285 -0.65 -1.70 -15.30
CA ILE A 285 -1.83 -1.87 -16.15
C ILE A 285 -1.42 -2.70 -17.36
N ALA A 286 -2.16 -3.76 -17.68
CA ALA A 286 -1.91 -4.62 -18.83
C ALA A 286 -3.13 -4.74 -19.74
N VAL A 287 -2.89 -4.94 -21.03
CA VAL A 287 -3.89 -5.35 -22.03
C VAL A 287 -3.38 -6.61 -22.73
N ASP A 288 -4.19 -7.67 -22.75
CA ASP A 288 -3.83 -8.94 -23.40
C ASP A 288 -4.33 -9.06 -24.85
N CYS A 289 -3.89 -10.12 -25.53
CA CYS A 289 -4.24 -10.39 -26.93
C CYS A 289 -5.74 -10.66 -27.18
N TYR A 290 -6.59 -10.66 -26.14
CA TYR A 290 -8.04 -10.74 -26.27
C TYR A 290 -8.72 -9.37 -26.07
N GLY A 291 -7.94 -8.29 -25.90
CA GLY A 291 -8.42 -6.94 -25.59
C GLY A 291 -8.65 -6.69 -24.09
N ARG A 292 -8.51 -7.71 -23.23
CA ARG A 292 -8.88 -7.61 -21.83
C ARG A 292 -7.86 -6.79 -21.05
N ILE A 293 -8.36 -5.81 -20.30
CA ILE A 293 -7.55 -5.01 -19.39
C ILE A 293 -7.44 -5.65 -18.00
N ALA A 294 -6.36 -5.37 -17.29
CA ALA A 294 -6.22 -5.61 -15.86
C ALA A 294 -5.33 -4.54 -15.24
N ALA A 295 -5.50 -4.29 -13.95
CA ALA A 295 -4.69 -3.31 -13.23
C ALA A 295 -4.43 -3.75 -11.79
N GLY A 296 -3.36 -3.24 -11.19
CA GLY A 296 -3.05 -3.48 -9.79
C GLY A 296 -2.02 -2.51 -9.22
N SER A 297 -1.98 -2.42 -7.90
CA SER A 297 -1.03 -1.64 -7.12
C SER A 297 -0.59 -2.37 -5.85
N SER A 298 0.56 -1.98 -5.32
CA SER A 298 1.10 -2.46 -4.05
C SER A 298 1.94 -1.37 -3.38
N SER A 299 1.89 -1.25 -2.06
CA SER A 299 2.68 -0.29 -1.29
C SER A 299 2.91 -0.73 0.16
N GLY A 300 4.07 -0.38 0.73
CA GLY A 300 4.33 -0.39 2.16
C GLY A 300 3.67 0.78 2.92
N GLY A 301 3.19 1.80 2.19
CA GLY A 301 2.63 3.03 2.77
C GLY A 301 3.71 4.03 3.21
N ILE A 302 3.34 4.96 4.08
CA ILE A 302 4.25 5.99 4.59
C ILE A 302 5.14 5.44 5.72
N GLY A 303 6.36 5.97 5.86
CA GLY A 303 7.24 5.65 6.98
C GLY A 303 6.64 6.01 8.34
N MET A 304 7.03 5.28 9.38
CA MET A 304 6.56 5.49 10.77
C MET A 304 5.03 5.51 10.93
N LYS A 305 4.30 4.93 9.97
CA LYS A 305 2.84 4.79 10.09
C LYS A 305 2.48 3.99 11.35
N HIS A 306 1.34 4.31 11.94
CA HIS A 306 0.76 3.47 12.98
C HIS A 306 0.46 2.08 12.39
N SER A 307 0.76 0.99 13.12
CA SER A 307 0.34 -0.36 12.71
C SER A 307 -1.17 -0.40 12.46
N GLY A 308 -1.59 -1.05 11.38
CA GLY A 308 -2.97 -1.07 10.89
C GLY A 308 -3.38 0.11 10.00
N ARG A 309 -2.50 1.09 9.71
CA ARG A 309 -2.80 2.15 8.72
C ARG A 309 -2.85 1.55 7.31
N VAL A 310 -4.03 1.60 6.72
CA VAL A 310 -4.33 1.21 5.33
C VAL A 310 -4.33 2.43 4.41
N GLY A 311 -3.59 2.37 3.30
CA GLY A 311 -3.54 3.41 2.26
C GLY A 311 -4.24 3.02 0.95
N PRO A 312 -4.21 3.91 -0.07
CA PRO A 312 -4.89 3.73 -1.36
C PRO A 312 -4.68 2.40 -2.08
N ALA A 313 -3.50 1.81 -1.98
CA ALA A 313 -3.18 0.56 -2.68
C ALA A 313 -4.07 -0.62 -2.24
N ALA A 314 -4.70 -0.57 -1.06
CA ALA A 314 -5.70 -1.54 -0.60
C ALA A 314 -7.15 -1.11 -0.88
N LEU A 315 -7.36 0.15 -1.23
CA LEU A 315 -8.69 0.75 -1.39
C LEU A 315 -9.14 0.61 -2.85
N VAL A 316 -10.00 -0.39 -3.08
CA VAL A 316 -10.69 -0.68 -4.35
C VAL A 316 -11.37 0.59 -4.89
N GLY A 317 -10.99 1.01 -6.10
CA GLY A 317 -11.48 2.23 -6.76
C GLY A 317 -10.66 3.49 -6.46
N ILE A 318 -9.77 3.46 -5.47
CA ILE A 318 -9.02 4.65 -5.01
C ILE A 318 -7.56 4.60 -5.47
N GLY A 319 -6.83 3.53 -5.13
CA GLY A 319 -5.46 3.30 -5.63
C GLY A 319 -5.41 2.58 -6.98
N THR A 320 -6.48 1.87 -7.33
CA THR A 320 -6.63 1.15 -8.59
C THR A 320 -8.11 1.11 -8.96
N ALA A 321 -8.42 1.32 -10.24
CA ALA A 321 -9.75 1.21 -10.80
C ALA A 321 -9.70 0.55 -12.19
N VAL A 322 -10.73 -0.24 -12.51
CA VAL A 322 -11.00 -0.78 -13.84
C VAL A 322 -12.48 -0.58 -14.12
N ILE A 323 -12.81 0.17 -15.18
CA ILE A 323 -14.14 0.23 -15.78
C ILE A 323 -14.18 -0.89 -16.83
N PRO A 324 -15.04 -1.91 -16.66
CA PRO A 324 -15.14 -3.03 -17.57
C PRO A 324 -15.85 -2.65 -18.88
N GLU A 325 -15.66 -3.45 -19.93
CA GLU A 325 -16.40 -3.34 -21.18
C GLU A 325 -17.92 -3.52 -20.92
N ASP A 326 -18.77 -2.59 -21.40
CA ASP A 326 -20.22 -2.83 -21.46
C ASP A 326 -20.54 -3.66 -22.72
N PRO A 327 -21.21 -4.83 -22.60
CA PRO A 327 -21.65 -5.61 -23.77
C PRO A 327 -22.61 -4.87 -24.72
N GLN A 328 -23.17 -3.73 -24.32
CA GLN A 328 -24.01 -2.85 -25.13
C GLN A 328 -23.23 -1.71 -25.80
N ASP A 329 -22.00 -1.43 -25.38
CA ASP A 329 -21.13 -0.47 -26.05
C ASP A 329 -20.60 -1.07 -27.37
N PRO A 330 -20.88 -0.46 -28.54
CA PRO A 330 -20.34 -0.92 -29.81
C PRO A 330 -18.80 -0.78 -29.91
N GLU A 331 -18.17 0.10 -29.15
CA GLU A 331 -16.72 0.31 -29.15
C GLU A 331 -15.99 -0.63 -28.18
N GLN A 332 -16.71 -1.25 -27.24
CA GLN A 332 -16.17 -2.12 -26.18
C GLN A 332 -15.08 -1.41 -25.36
N THR A 333 -15.36 -0.16 -25.01
CA THR A 333 -14.45 0.70 -24.25
C THR A 333 -14.22 0.12 -22.87
N SER A 334 -12.96 0.07 -22.45
CA SER A 334 -12.59 -0.20 -21.07
C SER A 334 -11.42 0.70 -20.66
N VAL A 335 -11.41 1.10 -19.39
CA VAL A 335 -10.42 2.05 -18.87
C VAL A 335 -9.89 1.52 -17.55
N ALA A 336 -8.58 1.66 -17.33
CA ALA A 336 -7.98 1.39 -16.04
C ALA A 336 -7.08 2.56 -15.60
N ALA A 337 -7.02 2.77 -14.29
CA ALA A 337 -6.17 3.76 -13.67
C ALA A 337 -5.51 3.18 -12.42
N VAL A 338 -4.25 3.55 -12.18
CA VAL A 338 -3.48 3.22 -10.97
C VAL A 338 -2.76 4.48 -10.52
N THR A 339 -2.75 4.75 -9.21
CA THR A 339 -2.26 6.02 -8.64
C THR A 339 -1.14 5.80 -7.61
N SER A 340 -0.30 6.83 -7.44
CA SER A 340 0.77 6.89 -6.45
C SER A 340 0.93 8.34 -5.97
N GLY A 341 1.46 8.53 -4.76
CA GLY A 341 1.64 9.83 -4.12
C GLY A 341 1.06 9.87 -2.71
N THR A 342 0.69 11.07 -2.23
CA THR A 342 0.14 11.27 -0.88
C THR A 342 -1.17 10.51 -0.69
N GLY A 343 -1.15 9.49 0.16
CA GLY A 343 -2.23 8.50 0.23
C GLY A 343 -3.59 9.08 0.67
N GLU A 344 -3.57 9.94 1.67
CA GLU A 344 -4.74 10.61 2.23
C GLU A 344 -5.41 11.54 1.21
N HIS A 345 -4.64 12.15 0.31
CA HIS A 345 -5.16 13.00 -0.76
C HIS A 345 -5.80 12.18 -1.90
N ILE A 346 -5.13 11.09 -2.31
CA ILE A 346 -5.66 10.10 -3.27
C ILE A 346 -6.97 9.48 -2.75
N ALA A 347 -7.08 9.24 -1.45
CA ALA A 347 -8.27 8.70 -0.81
C ALA A 347 -9.46 9.67 -0.85
N THR A 348 -9.26 10.94 -0.50
CA THR A 348 -10.33 11.95 -0.50
C THR A 348 -10.89 12.22 -1.91
N THR A 349 -10.02 12.26 -2.92
CA THR A 349 -10.35 12.59 -4.32
C THR A 349 -10.84 11.38 -5.15
N LEU A 350 -10.85 10.17 -4.57
CA LEU A 350 -11.15 8.90 -5.24
C LEU A 350 -10.33 8.70 -6.53
N ALA A 351 -9.05 9.10 -6.52
CA ALA A 351 -8.33 9.51 -7.72
C ALA A 351 -8.33 8.49 -8.87
N ALA A 352 -8.16 7.17 -8.61
CA ALA A 352 -8.20 6.18 -9.68
C ALA A 352 -9.58 6.08 -10.36
N ASN A 353 -10.67 5.99 -9.59
CA ASN A 353 -12.02 5.92 -10.15
C ASN A 353 -12.42 7.24 -10.83
N THR A 354 -12.04 8.38 -10.27
CA THR A 354 -12.28 9.69 -10.89
C THR A 354 -11.54 9.77 -12.23
N CYS A 355 -10.25 9.43 -12.28
CA CYS A 355 -9.45 9.38 -13.51
C CYS A 355 -10.08 8.45 -14.56
N ALA A 356 -10.39 7.21 -14.19
CA ALA A 356 -10.98 6.24 -15.10
C ALA A 356 -12.34 6.71 -15.64
N SER A 357 -13.19 7.30 -14.79
CA SER A 357 -14.51 7.81 -15.20
C SER A 357 -14.41 9.00 -16.16
N ARG A 358 -13.50 9.95 -15.90
CA ARG A 358 -13.28 11.14 -16.75
C ARG A 358 -12.84 10.74 -18.16
N ILE A 359 -11.93 9.76 -18.27
CA ILE A 359 -11.50 9.20 -19.55
C ILE A 359 -12.68 8.48 -20.23
N TYR A 360 -13.34 7.54 -19.53
CA TYR A 360 -14.40 6.70 -20.09
C TYR A 360 -15.59 7.50 -20.64
N TYR A 361 -16.03 8.55 -19.93
CA TYR A 361 -17.09 9.43 -20.41
C TYR A 361 -16.59 10.58 -21.29
N SER A 362 -15.27 10.71 -21.46
CA SER A 362 -14.62 11.85 -22.14
C SER A 362 -15.18 13.19 -21.64
N ASP A 363 -15.22 13.35 -20.30
CA ASP A 363 -15.80 14.53 -19.64
C ASP A 363 -14.84 15.19 -18.65
N ARG A 364 -15.11 16.47 -18.33
CA ARG A 364 -14.44 17.21 -17.25
C ARG A 364 -15.41 18.04 -16.44
N ARG A 365 -15.02 18.40 -15.22
CA ARG A 365 -15.75 19.32 -14.34
C ARG A 365 -15.40 20.76 -14.66
N ASN A 366 -16.40 21.60 -14.97
CA ASN A 366 -16.21 23.04 -15.18
C ASN A 366 -16.36 23.86 -13.89
N GLU A 367 -16.10 25.17 -13.97
CA GLU A 367 -16.14 26.11 -12.83
C GLU A 367 -17.50 26.14 -12.10
N ALA A 368 -18.60 25.82 -12.79
CA ALA A 368 -19.94 25.72 -12.21
C ALA A 368 -20.22 24.36 -11.54
N GLY A 369 -19.24 23.45 -11.53
CA GLY A 369 -19.34 22.10 -10.99
C GLY A 369 -20.11 21.11 -11.87
N MET A 370 -20.48 21.49 -13.09
CA MET A 370 -21.15 20.62 -14.06
C MET A 370 -20.13 19.87 -14.91
N THR A 371 -20.54 18.74 -15.50
CA THR A 371 -19.71 18.02 -16.48
C THR A 371 -19.91 18.55 -17.90
N GLU A 372 -18.83 18.59 -18.68
CA GLU A 372 -18.84 18.92 -20.09
C GLU A 372 -17.97 17.95 -20.89
N ILE A 373 -18.40 17.62 -22.11
CA ILE A 373 -17.72 16.67 -23.00
C ILE A 373 -16.48 17.35 -23.59
N VAL A 374 -15.35 16.65 -23.52
CA VAL A 374 -14.03 17.10 -23.98
C VAL A 374 -13.26 15.93 -24.62
N THR A 375 -12.01 16.13 -25.03
CA THR A 375 -11.14 15.03 -25.43
C THR A 375 -10.57 14.27 -24.23
N GLU A 376 -10.14 13.01 -24.40
CA GLU A 376 -9.49 12.23 -23.33
C GLU A 376 -8.27 12.94 -22.72
N GLU A 377 -7.47 13.62 -23.54
CA GLU A 377 -6.30 14.39 -23.08
C GLU A 377 -6.72 15.57 -22.18
N GLU A 378 -7.79 16.28 -22.55
CA GLU A 378 -8.36 17.35 -21.73
C GLU A 378 -9.04 16.82 -20.46
N ALA A 379 -9.67 15.64 -20.52
CA ALA A 379 -10.27 14.97 -19.37
C ALA A 379 -9.21 14.56 -18.35
N ILE A 380 -8.12 13.93 -18.80
CA ILE A 380 -6.96 13.58 -17.94
C ILE A 380 -6.35 14.83 -17.33
N LYS A 381 -6.07 15.85 -18.15
CA LYS A 381 -5.47 17.09 -17.68
C LYS A 381 -6.36 17.79 -16.64
N SER A 382 -7.65 17.93 -16.92
CA SER A 382 -8.60 18.55 -15.99
C SER A 382 -8.78 17.73 -14.72
N MET A 383 -8.70 16.40 -14.79
CA MET A 383 -8.76 15.55 -13.61
C MET A 383 -7.53 15.77 -12.70
N VAL A 384 -6.33 15.92 -13.28
CA VAL A 384 -5.12 16.26 -12.52
C VAL A 384 -5.19 17.68 -11.96
N ASP A 385 -5.46 18.68 -12.80
CA ASP A 385 -5.39 20.10 -12.42
C ASP A 385 -6.54 20.52 -11.48
N VAL A 386 -7.75 19.97 -11.66
CA VAL A 386 -8.98 20.39 -10.95
C VAL A 386 -9.44 19.38 -9.92
N ASP A 387 -9.75 18.14 -10.33
CA ASP A 387 -10.34 17.13 -9.43
C ASP A 387 -9.31 16.58 -8.40
N PHE A 388 -8.01 16.58 -8.72
CA PHE A 388 -6.93 16.19 -7.81
C PHE A 388 -6.24 17.42 -7.19
N MET A 389 -5.45 18.18 -7.95
CA MET A 389 -4.65 19.28 -7.38
C MET A 389 -5.50 20.43 -6.84
N GLY A 390 -6.72 20.65 -7.34
CA GLY A 390 -7.63 21.69 -6.87
C GLY A 390 -8.12 21.47 -5.44
N GLU A 391 -8.43 20.24 -5.04
CA GLU A 391 -8.84 19.93 -3.67
C GLU A 391 -7.65 19.95 -2.68
N CYS A 392 -6.42 19.79 -3.17
CA CYS A 392 -5.20 19.89 -2.37
C CYS A 392 -4.93 21.28 -1.77
N PHE A 393 -5.58 22.33 -2.29
CA PHE A 393 -5.49 23.71 -1.77
C PHE A 393 -6.73 24.13 -0.95
N ALA A 394 -7.73 23.24 -0.80
CA ALA A 394 -8.95 23.48 -0.04
C ALA A 394 -8.90 22.88 1.38
N LEU A 395 -7.82 22.16 1.71
CA LEU A 395 -7.49 21.54 3.00
C LEU A 395 -6.28 22.24 3.64
#